data_AF-A0A2H5XWW6-F1
#
_entry.id   AF-A0A2H5XWW6-F1
#
_cell.length_a   1.000
_cell.length_b   1.000
_cell.length_c   1.000
_cell.angle_alpha   90.00
_cell.angle_beta   90.00
_cell.angle_gamma   90.00
#
_symmetry.space_group_name_H-M   'P 1'
#
loop_
_entity.id
_entity.type
_entity.pdbx_description
1 polymer ?
#
loop_
_entity_poly.entity_id
_entity_poly.type
_entity_poly.pdbx_seq_one_letter_code
_entity_poly.pdbx_strand_id
1 'polypeptide(L)'
;MALFAEFREFLSRGNAVDLAVGVIIGAAFTNVVTSITEGIIRPLIALIAPDPSAGLMLGPLDIGRVLGALVNFLLTAAVIFFIIVKPMNALRRKRERTKAETSQ
;
A
#
# COMPACT_ATOMS: atom_id res chain seq x y z
N MET A 1 -31.37 8.46 -24.85
CA MET A 1 -30.65 9.71 -24.48
C MET A 1 -30.68 10.00 -22.97
N ALA A 2 -31.61 9.43 -22.17
CA ALA A 2 -31.71 9.69 -20.72
C ALA A 2 -30.55 9.10 -19.87
N LEU A 3 -30.06 7.90 -20.19
CA LEU A 3 -29.02 7.21 -19.40
C LEU A 3 -27.70 7.99 -19.26
N PHE A 4 -27.26 8.70 -20.31
CA PHE A 4 -26.03 9.49 -20.24
C PHE A 4 -26.20 10.73 -19.35
N ALA A 5 -27.39 11.34 -19.34
CA ALA A 5 -27.72 12.44 -18.46
C ALA A 5 -27.79 11.98 -16.99
N GLU A 6 -28.46 10.86 -16.71
CA GLU A 6 -28.53 10.25 -15.38
C GLU A 6 -27.15 9.82 -14.85
N PHE A 7 -26.30 9.28 -15.72
CA PHE A 7 -24.94 8.91 -15.35
C PHE A 7 -24.06 10.13 -15.07
N ARG A 8 -24.16 11.19 -15.87
CA ARG A 8 -23.47 12.46 -15.62
C ARG A 8 -23.95 13.10 -14.31
N GLU A 9 -25.25 13.08 -14.04
CA GLU A 9 -25.89 13.53 -12.80
C GLU A 9 -25.42 12.73 -11.57
N PHE A 10 -25.10 11.44 -11.75
CA PHE A 10 -24.53 10.59 -10.70
C PHE A 10 -23.06 10.93 -10.42
N LEU A 11 -22.25 11.10 -11.47
CA LEU A 11 -20.84 11.48 -11.33
C LEU A 11 -20.68 12.90 -10.76
N SER A 12 -21.57 13.83 -11.11
CA SER A 12 -21.56 15.20 -10.58
C SER A 12 -21.91 15.29 -9.09
N ARG A 13 -22.34 14.19 -8.44
CA ARG A 13 -22.50 14.12 -6.98
C ARG A 13 -21.16 14.16 -6.22
N GLY A 14 -20.01 14.16 -6.91
CA GLY A 14 -18.66 14.39 -6.37
C GLY A 14 -18.10 13.23 -5.55
N ASN A 15 -18.86 12.73 -4.58
CA ASN A 15 -18.50 11.66 -3.67
C ASN A 15 -18.12 10.33 -4.38
N ALA A 16 -18.73 10.04 -5.53
CA ALA A 16 -18.42 8.83 -6.30
C ALA A 16 -17.09 8.94 -7.06
N VAL A 17 -16.77 10.14 -7.59
CA VAL A 17 -15.57 10.37 -8.39
C VAL A 17 -14.34 10.35 -7.51
N ASP A 18 -14.36 11.05 -6.38
CA ASP A 18 -13.23 11.10 -5.44
C ASP A 18 -12.92 9.72 -4.85
N LEU A 19 -13.97 8.95 -4.52
CA LEU A 19 -13.82 7.57 -4.04
C LEU A 19 -13.22 6.67 -5.13
N ALA A 20 -13.73 6.75 -6.36
CA ALA A 20 -13.24 5.95 -7.48
C ALA A 20 -11.76 6.24 -7.78
N VAL A 21 -11.38 7.52 -7.80
CA VAL A 21 -9.99 7.96 -8.00
C VAL A 21 -9.10 7.45 -6.87
N GLY A 22 -9.54 7.54 -5.62
CA GLY A 22 -8.80 7.03 -4.46
C GLY A 22 -8.51 5.52 -4.55
N VAL A 23 -9.51 4.72 -4.95
CA VAL A 23 -9.36 3.26 -5.12
C VAL A 23 -8.39 2.92 -6.25
N ILE A 24 -8.53 3.56 -7.41
CA ILE A 24 -7.67 3.31 -8.58
C ILE A 24 -6.21 3.67 -8.27
N ILE A 25 -5.97 4.83 -7.65
CA ILE A 25 -4.63 5.26 -7.26
C ILE A 25 -4.04 4.31 -6.20
N GLY A 26 -4.85 3.88 -5.22
CA GLY A 26 -4.41 2.93 -4.20
C GLY A 26 -3.96 1.59 -4.80
N ALA A 27 -4.70 1.06 -5.77
CA ALA A 27 -4.34 -0.16 -6.49
C ALA A 27 -3.05 0.01 -7.32
N ALA A 28 -2.95 1.10 -8.09
CA ALA A 28 -1.77 1.39 -8.90
C ALA A 28 -0.51 1.57 -8.03
N PHE A 29 -0.62 2.27 -6.90
CA PHE A 29 0.49 2.47 -5.98
C PHE A 29 0.95 1.16 -5.35
N THR A 30 0.01 0.28 -4.97
CA THR A 30 0.34 -1.05 -4.44
C THR A 30 1.20 -1.83 -5.42
N ASN A 31 0.86 -1.82 -6.71
CA ASN A 31 1.65 -2.48 -7.74
C ASN A 31 3.09 -1.95 -7.82
N VAL A 32 3.28 -0.63 -7.76
CA VAL A 32 4.62 -0.02 -7.77
C VAL A 32 5.46 -0.50 -6.58
N VAL A 33 4.88 -0.50 -5.38
CA VAL A 33 5.57 -0.97 -4.18
C VAL A 33 5.88 -2.46 -4.26
N THR A 34 4.95 -3.27 -4.77
CA THR A 34 5.17 -4.70 -4.99
C THR A 34 6.34 -4.92 -5.95
N SER A 35 6.39 -4.21 -7.09
CA SER A 35 7.50 -4.33 -8.05
C SER A 35 8.85 -3.95 -7.43
N ILE A 36 8.91 -2.92 -6.59
CA ILE A 36 10.15 -2.54 -5.89
C ILE A 36 10.53 -3.60 -4.84
N THR A 37 9.54 -4.08 -4.08
CA THR A 37 9.78 -5.07 -3.02
C THR A 37 10.25 -6.39 -3.60
N GLU A 38 9.58 -6.88 -4.65
CA GLU A 38 9.91 -8.16 -5.28
C GLU A 38 11.15 -8.07 -6.16
N GLY A 39 11.33 -6.98 -6.90
CA GLY A 39 12.45 -6.81 -7.83
C GLY A 39 13.77 -6.42 -7.17
N ILE A 40 13.73 -5.73 -6.02
CA ILE A 40 14.94 -5.19 -5.38
C ILE A 40 15.09 -5.69 -3.95
N ILE A 41 14.07 -5.55 -3.11
CA ILE A 41 14.20 -5.83 -1.67
C ILE A 41 14.34 -7.33 -1.40
N ARG A 42 13.50 -8.17 -2.01
CA ARG A 42 13.54 -9.63 -1.87
C ARG A 42 14.88 -10.25 -2.28
N PRO A 43 15.45 -9.97 -3.48
CA PRO A 43 16.74 -10.56 -3.84
C PRO A 43 17.87 -10.09 -2.91
N LEU A 44 17.83 -8.84 -2.43
CA LEU A 44 18.81 -8.37 -1.44
C LEU A 44 18.70 -9.12 -0.11
N ILE A 45 17.48 -9.41 0.36
CA ILE A 45 17.27 -10.18 1.59
C ILE A 45 17.65 -11.66 1.39
N ALA A 46 17.33 -12.25 0.24
CA ALA A 46 17.65 -13.64 -0.08
C ALA A 46 19.16 -13.92 -0.07
N LEU A 47 20.00 -12.90 -0.30
CA LEU A 47 21.46 -13.01 -0.24
C LEU A 47 22.00 -13.11 1.20
N ILE A 48 21.29 -12.58 2.19
CA ILE A 48 21.71 -12.49 3.60
C ILE A 48 20.92 -13.42 4.51
N ALA A 49 19.70 -13.79 4.12
CA ALA A 49 18.84 -14.74 4.79
C ALA A 49 18.27 -15.72 3.75
N PRO A 50 18.63 -17.02 3.80
CA PRO A 50 17.99 -18.02 2.95
C PRO A 50 16.48 -18.05 3.21
N ASP A 51 15.71 -18.38 2.16
CA ASP A 51 14.25 -18.33 2.18
C ASP A 51 13.68 -19.13 3.37
N PRO A 52 12.99 -18.49 4.34
CA PRO A 52 12.40 -19.18 5.48
C PRO A 52 11.28 -20.16 5.06
N SER A 53 10.87 -20.14 3.79
CA SER A 53 9.90 -21.07 3.22
C SER A 53 10.49 -22.36 2.65
N ALA A 54 11.81 -22.45 2.49
CA ALA A 54 12.43 -23.58 1.82
C ALA A 54 12.25 -24.89 2.62
N GLY A 55 11.46 -25.82 2.08
CA GLY A 55 11.42 -27.22 2.54
C GLY A 55 10.46 -27.53 3.70
N LEU A 56 9.66 -26.58 4.17
CA LEU A 56 8.65 -26.82 5.22
C LEU A 56 7.33 -27.32 4.63
N MET A 57 7.28 -28.63 4.34
CA MET A 57 6.03 -29.31 3.96
C MET A 57 5.54 -30.21 5.10
N LEU A 58 4.27 -30.05 5.50
CA LEU A 58 3.56 -30.98 6.38
C LEU A 58 2.45 -31.67 5.57
N GLY A 59 2.81 -32.75 4.89
CA GLY A 59 1.89 -33.45 3.98
C GLY A 59 1.49 -32.57 2.78
N PRO A 60 0.20 -32.43 2.43
CA PRO A 60 -0.23 -31.55 1.33
C PRO A 60 -0.17 -30.05 1.68
N LEU A 61 0.23 -29.69 2.91
CA LEU A 61 0.29 -28.29 3.36
C LEU A 61 1.69 -27.71 3.15
N ASP A 62 1.75 -26.69 2.29
CA ASP A 62 2.95 -25.91 2.00
C ASP A 62 3.04 -24.72 2.98
N ILE A 63 3.50 -25.02 4.20
CA ILE A 63 3.70 -24.03 5.26
C ILE A 63 4.78 -23.03 4.86
N GLY A 64 5.76 -23.49 4.08
CA GLY A 64 6.76 -22.63 3.47
C GLY A 64 6.10 -21.47 2.73
N ARG A 65 5.20 -21.75 1.79
CA ARG A 65 4.54 -20.70 1.01
C ARG A 65 3.78 -19.68 1.87
N VAL A 66 3.16 -20.11 2.96
CA VAL A 66 2.45 -19.22 3.89
C VAL A 66 3.43 -18.30 4.62
N LEU A 67 4.54 -18.84 5.15
CA LEU A 67 5.58 -18.06 5.81
C LEU A 67 6.22 -17.05 4.85
N GLY A 68 6.52 -17.47 3.62
CA GLY A 68 7.05 -16.58 2.58
C GLY A 68 6.09 -15.43 2.23
N ALA A 69 4.78 -15.70 2.18
CA ALA A 69 3.77 -14.67 1.98
C ALA A 69 3.69 -13.68 3.16
N LEU A 70 3.80 -14.16 4.40
CA LEU A 70 3.83 -13.30 5.59
C LEU A 70 5.06 -12.41 5.62
N VAL A 71 6.25 -12.95 5.32
CA VAL A 71 7.48 -12.16 5.23
C VAL A 71 7.35 -11.08 4.16
N ASN A 72 6.83 -11.42 2.98
CA ASN A 72 6.58 -10.43 1.93
C ASN A 72 5.63 -9.33 2.38
N PHE A 73 4.52 -9.71 3.01
CA PHE A 73 3.55 -8.75 3.54
C PHE A 73 4.20 -7.78 4.53
N LEU A 74 5.00 -8.29 5.48
CA LEU A 74 5.72 -7.44 6.44
C LEU A 74 6.71 -6.50 5.74
N LEU A 75 7.45 -6.97 4.74
CA LEU A 75 8.41 -6.15 4.00
C LEU A 75 7.72 -5.04 3.20
N THR A 76 6.68 -5.39 2.44
CA THR A 76 5.86 -4.41 1.71
C THR A 76 5.26 -3.38 2.67
N ALA A 77 4.68 -3.83 3.79
CA ALA A 77 4.14 -2.93 4.81
C ALA A 77 5.21 -2.00 5.40
N ALA A 78 6.41 -2.50 5.67
CA ALA A 78 7.53 -1.69 6.16
C ALA A 78 7.96 -0.62 5.14
N VAL A 79 8.04 -0.97 3.86
CA VAL A 79 8.36 -0.02 2.77
C VAL A 79 7.29 1.06 2.65
N ILE A 80 6.00 0.68 2.62
CA ILE A 80 4.87 1.64 2.58
C ILE A 80 4.94 2.57 3.80
N PHE A 81 5.19 2.01 4.98
CA PHE A 81 5.27 2.78 6.21
C PHE A 81 6.39 3.82 6.15
N PHE A 82 7.59 3.45 5.68
CA PHE A 82 8.71 4.37 5.60
C PHE A 82 8.56 5.44 4.52
N ILE A 83 8.03 5.08 3.34
CA ILE A 83 7.96 6.00 2.19
C ILE A 83 6.71 6.87 2.21
N ILE A 84 5.57 6.38 2.71
CA ILE A 84 4.33 7.15 2.75
C ILE A 84 4.00 7.60 4.17
N VAL A 85 3.84 6.65 5.10
CA VAL A 85 3.25 6.95 6.41
C VAL A 85 4.16 7.89 7.20
N LYS A 86 5.47 7.64 7.23
CA LYS A 86 6.43 8.49 7.95
C LYS A 86 6.47 9.94 7.45
N PRO A 87 6.64 10.24 6.14
CA PRO A 87 6.60 11.62 5.67
C PRO A 87 5.21 12.26 5.82
N MET A 88 4.13 11.52 5.59
CA MET A 88 2.78 12.05 5.83
C MET A 88 2.57 12.41 7.31
N ASN A 89 3.02 11.56 8.23
CA ASN A 89 2.95 11.80 9.66
C ASN A 89 3.84 12.98 10.09
N ALA A 90 5.01 13.15 9.45
CA ALA A 90 5.89 14.30 9.67
C ALA A 90 5.26 15.62 9.18
N LEU A 91 4.58 15.62 8.03
CA LEU A 91 3.90 16.79 7.48
C LEU A 91 2.65 17.18 8.28
N ARG A 92 1.89 16.20 8.78
CA ARG A 92 0.75 16.45 9.67
C ARG A 92 1.19 17.20 10.94
N ARG A 93 2.29 16.77 11.57
CA ARG A 93 2.86 17.45 12.75
C ARG A 93 3.26 18.91 12.48
N LYS A 94 3.73 19.24 11.27
CA LYS A 94 4.02 20.64 10.89
C LYS A 94 2.76 21.49 10.77
N ARG A 95 1.69 20.95 10.18
CA ARG A 95 0.41 21.66 10.03
C ARG A 95 -0.30 21.90 11.37
N GLU A 96 -0.19 20.96 12.30
CA GLU A 96 -0.74 21.10 13.66
C GLU A 96 -0.06 22.21 14.46
N ARG A 97 1.27 22.37 14.31
CA ARG A 97 2.02 23.48 14.95
C ARG A 97 1.62 24.85 14.40
N THR A 98 1.52 25.00 13.08
CA THR A 98 1.12 26.27 12.44
C THR A 98 -0.30 26.72 12.84
N LYS A 99 -1.25 25.78 13.02
CA LYS A 99 -2.60 26.10 13.48
C LYS A 99 -2.63 26.56 14.96
N ALA A 100 -1.77 26.00 15.81
CA ALA A 100 -1.70 26.38 17.22
C ALA A 100 -1.09 27.79 17.41
N GLU A 101 -0.11 28.16 16.59
CA GLU A 101 0.56 29.48 16.64
C GLU A 101 -0.30 30.62 16.07
N THR A 102 -1.23 30.34 15.16
CA THR A 102 -2.14 31.37 14.60
C THR A 102 -3.38 31.60 15.48
N SER A 103 -3.55 30.80 16.54
CA SER A 103 -4.69 30.90 17.47
C SER A 103 -4.33 31.58 18.80
N GLN A 104 -3.12 32.15 18.91
CA GLN A 104 -2.65 32.99 20.02
C GLN A 104 -2.41 34.41 19.50
#